data_AF-Q8NU74-F1
#
_entry.id   AF-Q8NU74-F1
#
_cell.length_a   1.000
_cell.length_b   1.000
_cell.length_c   1.000
_cell.angle_alpha   90.00
_cell.angle_beta   90.00
_cell.angle_gamma   90.00
#
_symmetry.space_group_name_H-M   'P 1'
#
loop_
_entity.id
_entity.type
_entity.pdbx_description
1 polymer ?
#
loop_
_entity_poly.entity_id
_entity_poly.type
_entity_poly.pdbx_seq_one_letter_code
_entity_poly.pdbx_strand_id
1 'polypeptide(L)'
;MLDELREIHGDLSKPLPIGDEGGHIHVELNHQNTGSLPVGFRLGDNDTRILAVAKNLQEEGHNVVLVSKDLPMRIKASASGIAAQEYRAALARDRGYTGMTHANITDDQLSELYDTGEVRIEELEKLPVNHGFTLKSNSGSALGRMNSDKIIELVPGDQQVFGISGRSAEQRVAIDLLNDDAVGIVSIGGPAGTGKSALALCAGLEAVMERRIQRKIIVFRPLFAVGGQELGYLPGDQEEKMGPWAQAVFDTLSSMVSQNIIDEALSRGLIEVLPLTHIRGRSLHDAFVIVDEAQSLERNVLLTMLSRIGQNSRVVLTHDVAQRDNLRVGRYDGIVSVVEALKDHELFGHITLQRSERSRIAELVTQVLDAPSL
;
A
#
# COMPACT_ATOMS: atom_id res chain seq x y z
N MET A 1 6.01 16.22 -17.15
CA MET A 1 6.84 15.74 -18.28
C MET A 1 6.23 15.98 -19.67
N LEU A 2 5.28 15.19 -20.21
CA LEU A 2 4.78 15.43 -21.59
C LEU A 2 4.09 16.80 -21.76
N ASP A 3 3.32 17.26 -20.77
CA ASP A 3 2.73 18.60 -20.78
C ASP A 3 3.79 19.71 -20.70
N GLU A 4 4.86 19.54 -19.92
CA GLU A 4 5.98 20.50 -19.85
C GLU A 4 6.71 20.57 -21.20
N LEU A 5 6.96 19.43 -21.83
CA LEU A 5 7.57 19.38 -23.17
C LEU A 5 6.67 20.05 -24.22
N ARG A 6 5.34 19.89 -24.12
CA ARG A 6 4.38 20.60 -24.99
C ARG A 6 4.43 22.11 -24.76
N GLU A 7 4.52 22.57 -23.51
CA GLU A 7 4.60 24.00 -23.19
C GLU A 7 5.90 24.64 -23.68
N ILE A 8 7.01 23.92 -23.59
CA ILE A 8 8.33 24.41 -24.02
C ILE A 8 8.48 24.35 -25.55
N HIS A 9 8.05 23.27 -26.20
CA HIS A 9 8.34 23.01 -27.61
C HIS A 9 7.14 23.16 -28.55
N GLY A 10 5.92 23.29 -28.02
CA GLY A 10 4.68 23.54 -28.77
C GLY A 10 4.15 22.35 -29.60
N ASP A 11 4.99 21.39 -29.95
CA ASP A 11 4.68 20.26 -30.83
C ASP A 11 5.36 18.98 -30.34
N LEU A 12 4.55 17.97 -30.00
CA LEU A 12 5.02 16.67 -29.54
C LEU A 12 5.25 15.66 -30.67
N SER A 13 4.89 15.97 -31.92
CA SER A 13 5.02 15.05 -33.05
C SER A 13 6.45 14.88 -33.56
N LYS A 14 7.35 15.76 -33.12
CA LYS A 14 8.78 15.74 -33.49
C LYS A 14 9.61 15.16 -32.36
N PRO A 15 10.79 14.57 -32.66
CA PRO A 15 11.73 14.15 -31.62
C PRO A 15 12.14 15.32 -30.72
N LEU A 16 11.79 15.23 -29.42
CA LEU A 16 12.16 16.20 -28.38
C LEU A 16 13.20 15.58 -27.45
N PRO A 17 14.24 16.31 -27.02
CA PRO A 17 15.28 15.76 -26.15
C PRO A 17 14.73 15.38 -24.77
N ILE A 18 15.23 14.30 -24.19
CA ILE A 18 14.91 13.84 -22.83
C ILE A 18 16.15 13.26 -22.14
N GLY A 19 16.34 13.63 -20.87
CA GLY A 19 17.51 13.25 -20.07
C GLY A 19 18.81 13.89 -20.55
N ASP A 20 19.91 13.54 -19.90
CA ASP A 20 21.24 14.14 -20.15
C ASP A 20 22.09 13.31 -21.13
N GLU A 21 21.64 12.10 -21.48
CA GLU A 21 22.37 11.15 -22.33
C GLU A 21 21.94 11.20 -23.82
N GLY A 22 21.23 12.25 -24.24
CA GLY A 22 20.87 12.47 -25.65
C GLY A 22 19.68 11.64 -26.16
N GLY A 23 18.82 11.14 -25.27
CA GLY A 23 17.57 10.47 -25.61
C GLY A 23 16.55 11.43 -26.23
N HIS A 24 15.60 10.88 -26.98
CA HIS A 24 14.49 11.67 -27.54
C HIS A 24 13.13 11.00 -27.26
N ILE A 25 12.08 11.82 -27.20
CA ILE A 25 10.69 11.41 -27.07
C ILE A 25 9.82 12.16 -28.08
N HIS A 26 8.86 11.47 -28.69
CA HIS A 26 7.83 12.08 -29.52
C HIS A 26 6.54 11.25 -29.50
N VAL A 27 5.45 11.86 -29.94
CA VAL A 27 4.16 11.21 -30.16
C VAL A 27 4.07 10.81 -31.63
N GLU A 28 4.08 9.50 -31.88
CA GLU A 28 3.97 8.96 -33.23
C GLU A 28 2.54 9.10 -33.77
N LEU A 29 2.40 9.84 -34.88
CA LEU A 29 1.11 10.09 -35.54
C LEU A 29 0.89 9.19 -36.77
N ASN A 30 1.97 8.67 -37.36
CA ASN A 30 1.95 7.88 -38.59
C ASN A 30 2.04 6.37 -38.28
N HIS A 31 2.42 5.55 -39.26
CA HIS A 31 2.67 4.11 -39.09
C HIS A 31 1.45 3.28 -38.64
N GLN A 32 0.24 3.71 -39.00
CA GLN A 32 -1.01 3.05 -38.60
C GLN A 32 -1.42 1.89 -39.53
N ASN A 33 -0.63 1.56 -40.55
CA ASN A 33 -0.95 0.51 -41.50
C ASN A 33 -0.87 -0.86 -40.80
N THR A 34 -1.99 -1.57 -40.72
CA THR A 34 -2.09 -2.88 -40.08
C THR A 34 -1.73 -4.05 -41.00
N GLY A 35 -1.44 -3.76 -42.28
CA GLY A 35 -1.06 -4.76 -43.29
C GLY A 35 0.21 -5.53 -42.97
N SER A 36 1.10 -4.96 -42.15
CA SER A 36 2.33 -5.60 -41.65
C SER A 36 2.09 -6.59 -40.50
N LEU A 37 0.89 -6.62 -39.91
CA LEU A 37 0.52 -7.53 -38.83
C LEU A 37 -0.16 -8.80 -39.33
N PRO A 38 -0.10 -9.93 -38.59
CA PRO A 38 -0.90 -11.12 -38.87
C PRO A 38 -2.41 -10.81 -38.90
N VAL A 39 -3.16 -11.48 -39.77
CA VAL A 39 -4.62 -11.25 -39.94
C VAL A 39 -5.38 -11.35 -38.62
N GLY A 40 -5.03 -12.31 -37.75
CA GLY A 40 -5.66 -12.49 -36.45
C GLY A 40 -5.44 -11.35 -35.45
N PHE A 41 -4.50 -10.44 -35.72
CA PHE A 41 -4.21 -9.28 -34.88
C PHE A 41 -4.68 -7.96 -35.50
N ARG A 42 -5.41 -7.99 -36.63
CA ARG A 42 -5.98 -6.79 -37.28
C ARG A 42 -7.39 -6.51 -36.77
N LEU A 43 -7.53 -6.33 -35.46
CA LEU A 43 -8.83 -6.20 -34.79
C LEU A 43 -9.38 -4.77 -34.82
N GLY A 44 -8.54 -3.79 -35.17
CA GLY A 44 -8.93 -2.37 -35.21
C GLY A 44 -9.01 -1.72 -33.83
N ASP A 45 -8.48 -2.38 -32.80
CA ASP A 45 -8.37 -1.87 -31.45
C ASP A 45 -7.04 -1.09 -31.22
N ASN A 46 -6.89 -0.51 -30.02
CA ASN A 46 -5.70 0.25 -29.67
C ASN A 46 -4.42 -0.62 -29.67
N ASP A 47 -4.53 -1.89 -29.27
CA ASP A 47 -3.43 -2.85 -29.32
C ASP A 47 -2.94 -3.03 -30.76
N THR A 48 -3.88 -3.24 -31.71
CA THR A 48 -3.58 -3.33 -33.15
C THR A 48 -2.81 -2.11 -33.61
N ARG A 49 -3.22 -0.90 -33.20
CA ARG A 49 -2.56 0.34 -33.60
C ARG A 49 -1.14 0.45 -33.05
N ILE A 50 -0.92 0.12 -31.78
CA ILE A 50 0.41 0.17 -31.16
C ILE A 50 1.35 -0.86 -31.81
N LEU A 51 0.85 -2.08 -32.08
CA LEU A 51 1.62 -3.10 -32.78
C LEU A 51 1.97 -2.68 -34.21
N ALA A 52 1.02 -2.05 -34.92
CA ALA A 52 1.23 -1.57 -36.29
C ALA A 52 2.34 -0.52 -36.33
N VAL A 53 2.33 0.44 -35.40
CA VAL A 53 3.39 1.45 -35.28
C VAL A 53 4.75 0.79 -35.10
N ALA A 54 4.86 -0.10 -34.11
CA ALA A 54 6.11 -0.78 -33.82
C ALA A 54 6.61 -1.64 -35.00
N LYS A 55 5.69 -2.32 -35.70
CA LYS A 55 6.02 -3.18 -36.83
C LYS A 55 6.48 -2.39 -38.05
N ASN A 56 5.78 -1.32 -38.39
CA ASN A 56 6.12 -0.51 -39.55
C ASN A 56 7.46 0.20 -39.34
N LEU A 57 7.73 0.74 -38.14
CA LEU A 57 9.05 1.29 -37.80
C LEU A 57 10.16 0.22 -37.91
N GLN A 58 9.88 -1.02 -37.51
CA GLN A 58 10.82 -2.14 -37.67
C GLN A 58 11.07 -2.47 -39.15
N GLU A 59 10.03 -2.45 -40.00
CA GLU A 59 10.13 -2.69 -41.44
C GLU A 59 10.90 -1.58 -42.18
N GLU A 60 10.88 -0.35 -41.66
CA GLU A 60 11.72 0.76 -42.13
C GLU A 60 13.20 0.65 -41.70
N GLY A 61 13.54 -0.41 -40.94
CA GLY A 61 14.91 -0.71 -40.54
C GLY A 61 15.31 -0.16 -39.17
N HIS A 62 14.38 0.39 -38.39
CA HIS A 62 14.66 0.82 -37.03
C HIS A 62 14.78 -0.38 -36.06
N ASN A 63 15.66 -0.26 -35.07
CA ASN A 63 15.70 -1.20 -33.96
C ASN A 63 14.59 -0.86 -32.95
N VAL A 64 13.47 -1.58 -33.05
CA VAL A 64 12.26 -1.31 -32.27
C VAL A 64 12.13 -2.31 -31.12
N VAL A 65 11.94 -1.78 -29.92
CA VAL A 65 11.55 -2.55 -28.74
C VAL A 65 10.23 -2.01 -28.20
N LEU A 66 9.19 -2.85 -28.18
CA LEU A 66 7.95 -2.52 -27.51
C LEU A 66 8.12 -2.68 -25.99
N VAL A 67 7.96 -1.59 -25.26
CA VAL A 67 7.99 -1.60 -23.80
C VAL A 67 6.55 -1.48 -23.27
N SER A 68 6.07 -2.50 -22.56
CA SER A 68 4.70 -2.50 -22.00
C SER A 68 4.63 -3.20 -20.64
N LYS A 69 3.68 -2.78 -19.80
CA LYS A 69 3.30 -3.48 -18.55
C LYS A 69 2.33 -4.63 -18.81
N ASP A 70 1.58 -4.59 -19.90
CA ASP A 70 0.57 -5.59 -20.25
C ASP A 70 1.21 -6.86 -20.88
N LEU A 71 1.01 -8.01 -20.24
CA LEU A 71 1.57 -9.30 -20.68
C LEU A 71 0.97 -9.75 -22.02
N PRO A 72 -0.36 -9.81 -22.20
CA PRO A 72 -1.01 -10.02 -23.50
C PRO A 72 -0.40 -9.19 -24.63
N MET A 73 -0.22 -7.88 -24.43
CA MET A 73 0.39 -7.01 -25.45
C MET A 73 1.83 -7.43 -25.80
N ARG A 74 2.66 -7.77 -24.80
CA ARG A 74 4.02 -8.29 -25.05
C ARG A 74 4.01 -9.63 -25.79
N ILE A 75 3.06 -10.51 -25.49
CA ILE A 75 2.90 -11.78 -26.19
C ILE A 75 2.52 -11.55 -27.65
N LYS A 76 1.54 -10.66 -27.92
CA LYS A 76 1.14 -10.29 -29.31
C LYS A 76 2.31 -9.68 -30.10
N ALA A 77 3.11 -8.84 -29.45
CA ALA A 77 4.30 -8.24 -30.04
C ALA A 77 5.36 -9.28 -30.41
N SER A 78 5.72 -10.15 -29.47
CA SER A 78 6.65 -11.27 -29.73
C SER A 78 6.14 -12.20 -30.84
N ALA A 79 4.84 -12.53 -30.84
CA ALA A 79 4.22 -13.32 -31.89
C ALA A 79 4.22 -12.63 -33.26
N SER A 80 4.35 -11.30 -33.30
CA SER A 80 4.47 -10.49 -34.52
C SER A 80 5.93 -10.22 -34.93
N GLY A 81 6.91 -10.82 -34.23
CA GLY A 81 8.33 -10.62 -34.47
C GLY A 81 8.90 -9.29 -33.97
N ILE A 82 8.16 -8.60 -33.09
CA ILE A 82 8.60 -7.35 -32.45
C ILE A 82 9.26 -7.72 -31.13
N ALA A 83 10.48 -7.23 -30.90
CA ALA A 83 11.12 -7.41 -29.60
C ALA A 83 10.29 -6.70 -28.53
N ALA A 84 9.90 -7.43 -27.48
CA ALA A 84 9.08 -6.88 -26.41
C ALA A 84 9.82 -6.99 -25.08
N GLN A 85 9.85 -5.89 -24.34
CA GLN A 85 10.38 -5.84 -22.99
C GLN A 85 9.29 -5.46 -22.01
N GLU A 86 9.34 -6.07 -20.83
CA GLU A 86 8.59 -5.57 -19.70
C GLU A 86 9.10 -4.17 -19.35
N TYR A 87 8.19 -3.24 -19.05
CA TYR A 87 8.58 -1.94 -18.52
C TYR A 87 9.31 -2.11 -17.18
N ARG A 88 10.63 -1.91 -17.19
CA ARG A 88 11.54 -2.16 -16.05
C ARG A 88 11.98 -0.91 -15.31
N ALA A 89 11.49 0.29 -15.63
CA ALA A 89 11.93 1.51 -14.95
C ALA A 89 11.59 1.55 -13.45
N ALA A 90 10.92 0.51 -12.94
CA ALA A 90 10.66 0.32 -11.53
C ALA A 90 11.31 -0.94 -10.92
N LEU A 91 12.10 -1.70 -11.70
CA LEU A 91 12.90 -2.83 -11.21
C LEU A 91 14.28 -2.41 -10.66
N ALA A 92 14.56 -1.11 -10.58
CA ALA A 92 15.83 -0.55 -10.10
C ALA A 92 15.70 0.20 -8.76
N ARG A 93 14.78 -0.20 -7.88
CA ARG A 93 14.89 0.06 -6.43
C ARG A 93 14.52 -1.22 -5.68
N ASP A 94 15.52 -1.75 -4.99
CA ASP A 94 15.45 -2.87 -4.05
C ASP A 94 14.20 -2.79 -3.17
N ARG A 95 13.66 -3.97 -2.82
CA ARG A 95 12.75 -4.25 -1.68
C ARG A 95 12.09 -3.00 -1.09
N GLY A 96 10.84 -2.73 -1.48
CA GLY A 96 10.09 -1.56 -1.00
C GLY A 96 10.21 -1.36 0.52
N TYR A 97 10.23 -0.11 0.96
CA TYR A 97 10.43 0.26 2.37
C TYR A 97 9.51 -0.55 3.29
N THR A 98 10.08 -1.38 4.16
CA THR A 98 9.32 -2.26 5.07
C THR A 98 8.97 -1.60 6.40
N GLY A 99 9.56 -0.44 6.70
CA GLY A 99 9.36 0.23 7.99
C GLY A 99 10.18 -0.30 9.15
N MET A 100 10.97 -1.37 8.94
CA MET A 100 11.76 -1.98 10.01
C MET A 100 13.02 -2.66 9.50
N THR A 101 14.10 -2.60 10.28
CA THR A 101 15.37 -3.27 10.00
C THR A 101 15.95 -3.96 11.24
N HIS A 102 16.94 -4.82 11.01
CA HIS A 102 17.74 -5.43 12.06
C HIS A 102 19.09 -4.70 12.13
N ALA A 103 19.56 -4.38 13.34
CA ALA A 103 20.87 -3.78 13.56
C ALA A 103 21.58 -4.45 14.72
N ASN A 104 22.89 -4.64 14.57
CA ASN A 104 23.75 -5.06 15.67
C ASN A 104 24.23 -3.81 16.42
N ILE A 105 24.17 -3.85 17.74
CA ILE A 105 24.59 -2.78 18.63
C ILE A 105 25.55 -3.32 19.69
N THR A 106 26.29 -2.42 20.33
CA THR A 106 27.17 -2.78 21.45
C THR A 106 26.35 -3.09 22.72
N ASP A 107 26.95 -3.80 23.66
CA ASP A 107 26.30 -4.07 24.95
C ASP A 107 26.09 -2.76 25.75
N ASP A 108 27.00 -1.79 25.63
CA ASP A 108 26.87 -0.47 26.25
C ASP A 108 25.67 0.31 25.70
N GLN A 109 25.48 0.30 24.37
CA GLN A 109 24.30 0.92 23.73
C GLN A 109 22.99 0.22 24.12
N LEU A 110 23.01 -1.11 24.29
CA LEU A 110 21.82 -1.83 24.75
C LEU A 110 21.48 -1.48 26.20
N SER A 111 22.50 -1.39 27.06
CA SER A 111 22.33 -0.94 28.45
C SER A 111 21.80 0.48 28.52
N GLU A 112 22.36 1.42 27.76
CA GLU A 112 21.89 2.80 27.68
C GLU A 112 20.41 2.89 27.27
N LEU A 113 20.01 2.13 26.26
CA LEU A 113 18.61 2.09 25.81
C LEU A 113 17.65 1.58 26.89
N TYR A 114 18.04 0.57 27.68
CA TYR A 114 17.21 0.07 28.77
C TYR A 114 17.20 0.99 29.99
N ASP A 115 18.32 1.65 30.28
CA ASP A 115 18.49 2.51 31.46
C ASP A 115 17.83 3.88 31.28
N THR A 116 17.94 4.45 30.08
CA THR A 116 17.45 5.81 29.77
C THR A 116 16.17 5.82 28.96
N GLY A 117 15.84 4.73 28.27
CA GLY A 117 14.71 4.63 27.34
C GLY A 117 15.04 5.07 25.92
N GLU A 118 16.24 5.59 25.66
CA GLU A 118 16.65 6.06 24.34
C GLU A 118 18.14 5.83 24.08
N VAL A 119 18.55 5.77 22.81
CA VAL A 119 19.97 5.66 22.44
C VAL A 119 20.21 6.30 21.07
N ARG A 120 21.34 7.00 20.94
CA ARG A 120 21.78 7.57 19.68
C ARG A 120 22.80 6.66 19.00
N ILE A 121 22.54 6.30 17.74
CA ILE A 121 23.39 5.41 16.94
C ILE A 121 23.60 6.05 15.57
N GLU A 122 24.78 6.63 15.35
CA GLU A 122 25.10 7.44 14.17
C GLU A 122 24.86 6.68 12.85
N GLU A 123 25.16 5.38 12.80
CA GLU A 123 25.00 4.57 11.58
C GLU A 123 23.54 4.39 11.16
N LEU A 124 22.60 4.58 12.09
CA LEU A 124 21.16 4.38 11.90
C LEU A 124 20.40 5.69 11.65
N GLU A 125 21.00 6.86 11.88
CA GLU A 125 20.36 8.18 11.73
C GLU A 125 19.83 8.45 10.29
N LYS A 126 20.44 7.81 9.30
CA LYS A 126 20.03 7.88 7.88
C LYS A 126 18.66 7.24 7.61
N LEU A 127 18.15 6.43 8.54
CA LEU A 127 16.85 5.77 8.39
C LEU A 127 15.70 6.75 8.67
N PRO A 128 14.51 6.51 8.11
CA PRO A 128 13.40 7.43 8.26
C PRO A 128 12.94 7.60 9.71
N VAL A 129 12.22 8.69 9.99
CA VAL A 129 11.49 8.83 11.26
C VAL A 129 10.45 7.71 11.37
N ASN A 130 10.09 7.31 12.59
CA ASN A 130 9.17 6.21 12.87
C ASN A 130 9.63 4.84 12.35
N HIS A 131 10.89 4.70 11.92
CA HIS A 131 11.47 3.42 11.52
C HIS A 131 11.66 2.52 12.75
N GLY A 132 11.19 1.28 12.66
CA GLY A 132 11.36 0.28 13.70
C GLY A 132 12.70 -0.44 13.62
N PHE A 133 13.16 -0.94 14.76
CA PHE A 133 14.42 -1.68 14.88
C PHE A 133 14.23 -2.95 15.70
N THR A 134 14.82 -4.04 15.21
CA THR A 134 15.28 -5.13 16.07
C THR A 134 16.77 -4.89 16.35
N LEU A 135 17.09 -4.46 17.57
CA LEU A 135 18.45 -4.21 18.01
C LEU A 135 18.99 -5.45 18.72
N LYS A 136 20.17 -5.92 18.34
CA LYS A 136 20.79 -7.12 18.92
C LYS A 136 22.21 -6.84 19.38
N SER A 137 22.52 -7.27 20.60
CA SER A 137 23.87 -7.29 21.15
C SER A 137 24.27 -8.73 21.54
N ASN A 138 25.41 -8.89 22.22
CA ASN A 138 25.81 -10.19 22.77
C ASN A 138 25.03 -10.53 24.04
N SER A 139 24.71 -9.52 24.84
CA SER A 139 23.98 -9.65 26.10
C SER A 139 22.47 -9.76 25.94
N GLY A 140 21.90 -9.34 24.81
CA GLY A 140 20.46 -9.46 24.57
C GLY A 140 19.95 -8.80 23.28
N SER A 141 18.69 -8.38 23.33
CA SER A 141 18.01 -7.68 22.22
C SER A 141 16.98 -6.71 22.75
N ALA A 142 16.67 -5.68 21.98
CA ALA A 142 15.60 -4.73 22.24
C ALA A 142 14.83 -4.41 20.95
N LEU A 143 13.61 -3.90 21.10
CA LEU A 143 12.89 -3.23 20.03
C LEU A 143 13.01 -1.72 20.22
N GLY A 144 13.16 -0.99 19.13
CA GLY A 144 13.19 0.47 19.18
C GLY A 144 12.52 1.12 17.98
N ARG A 145 12.26 2.42 18.08
CA ARG A 145 11.71 3.25 17.01
C ARG A 145 12.46 4.57 16.91
N MET A 146 12.76 5.00 15.69
CA MET A 146 13.38 6.30 15.42
C MET A 146 12.40 7.44 15.70
N ASN A 147 12.77 8.41 16.55
CA ASN A 147 12.01 9.64 16.75
C ASN A 147 12.42 10.75 15.75
N SER A 148 11.80 11.93 15.86
CA SER A 148 12.07 13.08 14.97
C SER A 148 13.48 13.66 15.13
N ASP A 149 14.09 13.53 16.31
CA ASP A 149 15.45 13.98 16.62
C ASP A 149 16.54 12.98 16.22
N LYS A 150 16.16 11.92 15.51
CA LYS A 150 17.05 10.82 15.07
C LYS A 150 17.67 10.03 16.23
N ILE A 151 16.93 9.92 17.33
CA ILE A 151 17.25 9.07 18.48
C ILE A 151 16.33 7.85 18.45
N ILE A 152 16.86 6.69 18.83
CA ILE A 152 16.07 5.46 18.90
C ILE A 152 15.48 5.34 20.29
N GLU A 153 14.16 5.38 20.38
CA GLU A 153 13.39 5.18 21.60
C GLU A 153 13.04 3.70 21.80
N LEU A 154 13.09 3.23 23.04
CA LEU A 154 12.73 1.86 23.40
C LEU A 154 11.24 1.61 23.15
N VAL A 155 10.93 0.56 22.38
CA VAL A 155 9.56 0.06 22.24
C VAL A 155 9.29 -0.95 23.34
N PRO A 156 8.40 -0.67 24.31
CA PRO A 156 8.12 -1.58 25.41
C PRO A 156 7.51 -2.90 24.92
N GLY A 157 8.01 -4.02 25.44
CA GLY A 157 7.63 -5.35 24.96
C GLY A 157 6.22 -5.82 25.37
N ASP A 158 5.60 -5.13 26.32
CA ASP A 158 4.32 -5.47 26.96
C ASP A 158 3.16 -4.56 26.51
N GLN A 159 3.39 -3.65 25.56
CA GLN A 159 2.35 -2.81 24.99
C GLN A 159 1.22 -3.64 24.38
N GLN A 160 0.01 -3.09 24.48
CA GLN A 160 -1.22 -3.69 23.96
C GLN A 160 -2.07 -2.64 23.25
N VAL A 161 -2.94 -3.11 22.37
CA VAL A 161 -4.09 -2.36 21.85
C VAL A 161 -5.37 -3.12 22.16
N PHE A 162 -6.21 -2.56 23.02
CA PHE A 162 -7.49 -3.10 23.46
C PHE A 162 -7.38 -4.57 23.95
N GLY A 163 -6.36 -4.85 24.76
CA GLY A 163 -6.07 -6.18 25.31
C GLY A 163 -5.29 -7.12 24.39
N ILE A 164 -4.91 -6.68 23.19
CA ILE A 164 -4.15 -7.48 22.22
C ILE A 164 -2.68 -7.09 22.26
N SER A 165 -1.82 -8.09 22.50
CA SER A 165 -0.37 -7.95 22.45
C SER A 165 0.22 -8.39 21.09
N GLY A 166 1.36 -7.80 20.73
CA GLY A 166 2.09 -8.14 19.52
C GLY A 166 2.88 -9.45 19.68
N ARG A 167 2.68 -10.39 18.74
CA ARG A 167 3.35 -11.70 18.73
C ARG A 167 4.66 -11.71 17.95
N SER A 168 4.83 -10.75 17.06
CA SER A 168 6.08 -10.52 16.31
C SER A 168 6.66 -9.14 16.63
N ALA A 169 7.93 -8.94 16.27
CA ALA A 169 8.61 -7.65 16.43
C ALA A 169 7.87 -6.55 15.64
N GLU A 170 7.45 -6.85 14.42
CA GLU A 170 6.72 -5.94 13.54
C GLU A 170 5.35 -5.57 14.13
N GLN A 171 4.63 -6.54 14.73
CA GLN A 171 3.35 -6.25 15.40
C GLN A 171 3.53 -5.37 16.64
N ARG A 172 4.60 -5.58 17.42
CA ARG A 172 4.87 -4.73 18.60
C ARG A 172 5.22 -3.31 18.21
N VAL A 173 6.04 -3.12 17.17
CA VAL A 173 6.30 -1.79 16.60
C VAL A 173 5.02 -1.19 15.99
N ALA A 174 4.17 -1.99 15.36
CA ALA A 174 2.88 -1.52 14.86
C ALA A 174 1.97 -1.02 15.99
N ILE A 175 1.92 -1.74 17.13
CA ILE A 175 1.20 -1.34 18.33
C ILE A 175 1.75 -0.03 18.89
N ASP A 176 3.08 0.12 18.94
CA ASP A 176 3.72 1.36 19.38
C ASP A 176 3.32 2.56 18.49
N LEU A 177 3.39 2.40 17.17
CA LEU A 177 2.92 3.41 16.21
C LEU A 177 1.43 3.73 16.36
N LEU A 178 0.61 2.73 16.64
CA LEU A 178 -0.83 2.89 16.83
C LEU A 178 -1.17 3.54 18.18
N ASN A 179 -0.32 3.41 19.20
CA ASN A 179 -0.52 4.04 20.50
C ASN A 179 0.02 5.47 20.55
N ASP A 180 0.96 5.81 19.69
CA ASP A 180 1.51 7.15 19.54
C ASP A 180 0.52 8.09 18.80
N ASP A 181 -0.02 9.08 19.51
CA ASP A 181 -0.97 10.05 18.97
C ASP A 181 -0.32 11.12 18.08
N ALA A 182 1.02 11.27 18.14
CA ALA A 182 1.74 12.19 17.25
C ALA A 182 1.76 11.65 15.80
N VAL A 183 1.62 10.33 15.62
CA VAL A 183 1.60 9.69 14.30
C VAL A 183 0.19 9.71 13.71
N GLY A 184 -0.10 10.75 12.92
CA GLY A 184 -1.41 10.96 12.30
C GLY A 184 -1.77 9.97 11.18
N ILE A 185 -0.78 9.38 10.51
CA ILE A 185 -0.97 8.43 9.40
C ILE A 185 -0.14 7.17 9.68
N VAL A 186 -0.80 6.03 9.90
CA VAL A 186 -0.13 4.74 10.10
C VAL A 186 -0.43 3.83 8.92
N SER A 187 0.59 3.29 8.27
CA SER A 187 0.46 2.32 7.19
C SER A 187 0.93 0.94 7.64
N ILE A 188 0.03 -0.05 7.61
CA ILE A 188 0.32 -1.43 8.00
C ILE A 188 0.19 -2.32 6.74
N GLY A 189 1.32 -2.71 6.20
CA GLY A 189 1.42 -3.63 5.06
C GLY A 189 1.58 -5.09 5.49
N GLY A 190 1.35 -6.04 4.60
CA GLY A 190 1.73 -7.44 4.80
C GLY A 190 0.71 -8.45 4.28
N PRO A 191 1.06 -9.76 4.19
CA PRO A 191 0.16 -10.79 3.70
C PRO A 191 -1.17 -10.91 4.46
N ALA A 192 -2.23 -11.41 3.84
CA ALA A 192 -3.46 -11.76 4.57
C ALA A 192 -3.20 -12.77 5.71
N GLY A 193 -3.81 -12.56 6.88
CA GLY A 193 -3.59 -13.38 8.09
C GLY A 193 -2.47 -12.90 9.02
N THR A 194 -1.84 -11.76 8.74
CA THR A 194 -0.82 -11.12 9.61
C THR A 194 -1.41 -10.25 10.74
N GLY A 195 -2.74 -10.06 10.78
CA GLY A 195 -3.43 -9.32 11.84
C GLY A 195 -3.59 -7.81 11.61
N LYS A 196 -3.29 -7.29 10.41
CA LYS A 196 -3.35 -5.84 10.08
C LYS A 196 -4.67 -5.17 10.47
N SER A 197 -5.79 -5.68 9.94
CA SER A 197 -7.12 -5.11 10.17
C SER A 197 -7.54 -5.27 11.63
N ALA A 198 -7.17 -6.37 12.29
CA ALA A 198 -7.43 -6.59 13.70
C ALA A 198 -6.71 -5.56 14.59
N LEU A 199 -5.41 -5.35 14.37
CA LEU A 199 -4.63 -4.34 15.11
C LEU A 199 -5.21 -2.93 14.90
N ALA A 200 -5.55 -2.56 13.66
CA ALA A 200 -6.15 -1.27 13.36
C ALA A 200 -7.50 -1.06 14.04
N LEU A 201 -8.38 -2.08 14.02
CA LEU A 201 -9.69 -2.03 14.65
C LEU A 201 -9.59 -1.95 16.17
N CYS A 202 -8.68 -2.71 16.78
CA CYS A 202 -8.48 -2.71 18.23
C CYS A 202 -7.85 -1.41 18.71
N ALA A 203 -6.88 -0.86 17.98
CA ALA A 203 -6.38 0.49 18.25
C ALA A 203 -7.49 1.54 18.15
N GLY A 204 -8.39 1.42 17.18
CA GLY A 204 -9.56 2.30 17.08
C GLY A 204 -10.50 2.17 18.28
N LEU A 205 -10.79 0.94 18.73
CA LEU A 205 -11.62 0.69 19.92
C LEU A 205 -10.99 1.28 21.17
N GLU A 206 -9.69 1.09 21.37
CA GLU A 206 -8.96 1.69 22.49
C GLU A 206 -9.03 3.21 22.44
N ALA A 207 -8.80 3.80 21.27
CA ALA A 207 -8.77 5.25 21.12
C ALA A 207 -10.15 5.90 21.36
N VAL A 208 -11.25 5.21 21.02
CA VAL A 208 -12.62 5.72 21.14
C VAL A 208 -13.31 5.34 22.46
N MET A 209 -13.14 4.10 22.95
CA MET A 209 -13.87 3.59 24.12
C MET A 209 -13.07 3.78 25.42
N GLU A 210 -11.78 3.45 25.43
CA GLU A 210 -10.92 3.50 26.62
C GLU A 210 -10.31 4.88 26.81
N ARG A 211 -9.53 5.34 25.83
CA ARG A 211 -8.79 6.62 25.89
C ARG A 211 -9.67 7.82 25.59
N ARG A 212 -10.75 7.63 24.83
CA ARG A 212 -11.76 8.65 24.45
C ARG A 212 -11.14 9.88 23.76
N ILE A 213 -10.12 9.66 22.94
CA ILE A 213 -9.40 10.72 22.21
C ILE A 213 -10.17 11.09 20.93
N GLN A 214 -10.70 10.10 20.22
CA GLN A 214 -11.61 10.29 19.09
C GLN A 214 -13.05 9.89 19.47
N ARG A 215 -14.03 10.44 18.74
CA ARG A 215 -15.46 10.19 19.00
C ARG A 215 -15.98 8.91 18.35
N LYS A 216 -15.42 8.53 17.20
CA LYS A 216 -15.88 7.38 16.42
C LYS A 216 -14.81 6.78 15.52
N ILE A 217 -15.00 5.51 15.19
CA ILE A 217 -14.24 4.73 14.22
C ILE A 217 -14.98 4.76 12.89
N ILE A 218 -14.30 5.12 11.81
CA ILE A 218 -14.86 5.11 10.45
C ILE A 218 -14.01 4.17 9.61
N VAL A 219 -14.62 3.09 9.12
CA VAL A 219 -13.95 2.11 8.26
C VAL A 219 -14.38 2.35 6.81
N PHE A 220 -13.42 2.69 5.96
CA PHE A 220 -13.61 2.72 4.51
C PHE A 220 -13.07 1.45 3.89
N ARG A 221 -13.89 0.80 3.06
CA ARG A 221 -13.47 -0.34 2.24
C ARG A 221 -13.81 -0.08 0.77
N PRO A 222 -12.89 -0.35 -0.17
CA PRO A 222 -13.20 -0.20 -1.58
C PRO A 222 -14.15 -1.30 -2.05
N LEU A 223 -15.13 -0.90 -2.85
CA LEU A 223 -16.09 -1.82 -3.46
C LEU A 223 -15.47 -2.40 -4.74
N PHE A 224 -14.99 -3.63 -4.66
CA PHE A 224 -14.72 -4.45 -5.83
C PHE A 224 -15.68 -5.63 -5.80
N ALA A 225 -16.42 -5.79 -6.89
CA ALA A 225 -17.24 -6.97 -7.03
C ALA A 225 -16.35 -8.16 -7.34
N VAL A 226 -16.42 -9.17 -6.49
CA VAL A 226 -15.81 -10.47 -6.76
C VAL A 226 -16.60 -11.12 -7.89
N GLY A 227 -15.94 -11.49 -8.98
CA GLY A 227 -16.56 -12.26 -10.07
C GLY A 227 -17.17 -11.46 -11.23
N GLY A 228 -16.74 -10.21 -11.47
CA GLY A 228 -17.12 -9.47 -12.69
C GLY A 228 -18.57 -8.96 -12.73
N GLN A 229 -19.29 -9.01 -11.61
CA GLN A 229 -20.56 -8.29 -11.49
C GLN A 229 -20.25 -6.81 -11.33
N GLU A 230 -20.43 -5.97 -12.34
CA GLU A 230 -20.56 -4.54 -12.04
C GLU A 230 -21.65 -4.41 -10.97
N LEU A 231 -21.41 -3.61 -9.92
CA LEU A 231 -22.41 -3.29 -8.90
C LEU A 231 -23.47 -2.36 -9.52
N GLY A 232 -24.04 -2.76 -10.65
CA GLY A 232 -25.26 -2.22 -11.18
C GLY A 232 -26.37 -2.58 -10.21
N TYR A 233 -27.00 -1.55 -9.66
CA TYR A 233 -28.31 -1.60 -9.00
C TYR A 233 -28.56 -2.85 -8.16
N LEU A 234 -27.81 -3.04 -7.06
CA LEU A 234 -28.42 -3.74 -5.93
C LEU A 234 -29.66 -2.92 -5.53
N PRO A 235 -30.88 -3.47 -5.53
CA PRO A 235 -32.04 -2.81 -4.94
C PRO A 235 -31.87 -2.84 -3.42
N GLY A 236 -32.17 -1.72 -2.75
CA GLY A 236 -32.04 -1.60 -1.30
C GLY A 236 -31.44 -0.26 -0.85
N ASP A 237 -31.54 0.01 0.45
CA ASP A 237 -30.89 1.18 1.06
C ASP A 237 -29.35 1.02 1.11
N GLN A 238 -28.63 2.06 1.56
CA GLN A 238 -27.16 1.99 1.60
C GLN A 238 -26.63 1.00 2.63
N GLU A 239 -27.38 0.73 3.70
CA GLU A 239 -27.01 -0.24 4.74
C GLU A 239 -27.14 -1.67 4.22
N GLU A 240 -28.22 -1.98 3.50
CA GLU A 240 -28.44 -3.28 2.83
C GLU A 240 -27.35 -3.59 1.80
N LYS A 241 -26.84 -2.56 1.11
CA LYS A 241 -25.73 -2.70 0.16
C LYS A 241 -24.39 -2.90 0.84
N MET A 242 -24.17 -2.30 2.01
CA MET A 242 -22.90 -2.42 2.74
C MET A 242 -22.86 -3.65 3.66
N GLY A 243 -24.01 -4.30 3.90
CA GLY A 243 -24.17 -5.43 4.81
C GLY A 243 -23.07 -6.48 4.74
N PRO A 244 -22.75 -7.07 3.57
CA PRO A 244 -21.70 -8.07 3.44
C PRO A 244 -20.29 -7.56 3.79
N TRP A 245 -19.99 -6.29 3.49
CA TRP A 245 -18.68 -5.70 3.76
C TRP A 245 -18.53 -5.28 5.21
N ALA A 246 -19.59 -4.72 5.80
CA ALA A 246 -19.67 -4.43 7.22
C ALA A 246 -19.52 -5.73 8.04
N GLN A 247 -20.13 -6.82 7.59
CA GLN A 247 -20.02 -8.13 8.23
C GLN A 247 -18.56 -8.59 8.37
N ALA A 248 -17.72 -8.45 7.34
CA ALA A 248 -16.31 -8.85 7.44
C ALA A 248 -15.50 -8.03 8.47
N VAL A 249 -15.85 -6.75 8.68
CA VAL A 249 -15.26 -5.93 9.75
C VAL A 249 -15.68 -6.48 11.11
N PHE A 250 -16.97 -6.81 11.29
CA PHE A 250 -17.48 -7.39 12.52
C PHE A 250 -16.95 -8.80 12.78
N ASP A 251 -16.80 -9.64 11.76
CA ASP A 251 -16.19 -10.97 11.87
C ASP A 251 -14.74 -10.87 12.39
N THR A 252 -13.99 -9.88 11.91
CA THR A 252 -12.64 -9.60 12.41
C THR A 252 -12.67 -9.20 13.88
N LEU A 253 -13.56 -8.28 14.27
CA LEU A 253 -13.73 -7.85 15.66
C LEU A 253 -14.13 -9.00 16.59
N SER A 254 -15.10 -9.84 16.19
CA SER A 254 -15.62 -10.95 16.99
C SER A 254 -14.57 -12.02 17.29
N SER A 255 -13.49 -12.08 16.50
CA SER A 255 -12.35 -12.98 16.78
C SER A 255 -11.41 -12.47 17.87
N MET A 256 -11.48 -11.18 18.19
CA MET A 256 -10.52 -10.48 19.05
C MET A 256 -11.15 -9.92 20.32
N VAL A 257 -12.43 -9.53 20.23
CA VAL A 257 -13.15 -8.77 21.24
C VAL A 257 -14.46 -9.48 21.58
N SER A 258 -14.88 -9.42 22.85
CA SER A 258 -16.15 -10.02 23.28
C SER A 258 -17.36 -9.38 22.58
N GLN A 259 -18.38 -10.19 22.28
CA GLN A 259 -19.60 -9.74 21.61
C GLN A 259 -20.27 -8.55 22.32
N ASN A 260 -20.28 -8.53 23.66
CA ASN A 260 -20.88 -7.44 24.43
C ASN A 260 -20.27 -6.06 24.11
N ILE A 261 -18.95 -6.00 23.89
CA ILE A 261 -18.25 -4.75 23.55
C ILE A 261 -18.63 -4.31 22.14
N ILE A 262 -18.75 -5.26 21.21
CA ILE A 262 -19.14 -4.98 19.81
C ILE A 262 -20.57 -4.44 19.79
N ASP A 263 -21.49 -5.08 20.51
CA ASP A 263 -22.88 -4.65 20.62
C ASP A 263 -22.99 -3.27 21.28
N GLU A 264 -22.17 -2.98 22.31
CA GLU A 264 -22.08 -1.65 22.90
C GLU A 264 -21.61 -0.61 21.87
N ALA A 265 -20.51 -0.89 21.16
CA ALA A 265 -19.95 0.02 20.16
C ALA A 265 -20.95 0.32 19.05
N LEU A 266 -21.73 -0.67 18.61
CA LEU A 266 -22.78 -0.52 17.61
C LEU A 266 -23.98 0.26 18.13
N SER A 267 -24.51 -0.08 19.31
CA SER A 267 -25.67 0.59 19.89
C SER A 267 -25.42 2.08 20.15
N ARG A 268 -24.17 2.45 20.42
CA ARG A 268 -23.72 3.84 20.61
C ARG A 268 -23.31 4.53 19.30
N GLY A 269 -23.31 3.84 18.16
CA GLY A 269 -22.91 4.37 16.86
C GLY A 269 -21.42 4.76 16.80
N LEU A 270 -20.56 4.06 17.56
CA LEU A 270 -19.13 4.36 17.63
C LEU A 270 -18.35 3.81 16.44
N ILE A 271 -18.90 2.84 15.70
CA ILE A 271 -18.28 2.24 14.52
C ILE A 271 -19.20 2.42 13.31
N GLU A 272 -18.65 2.97 12.24
CA GLU A 272 -19.37 3.19 10.98
C GLU A 272 -18.56 2.59 9.83
N VAL A 273 -19.17 1.74 9.01
CA VAL A 273 -18.53 1.18 7.80
C VAL A 273 -19.12 1.86 6.56
N LEU A 274 -18.28 2.55 5.79
CA LEU A 274 -18.70 3.37 4.65
C LEU A 274 -17.98 2.98 3.36
N PRO A 275 -18.63 3.14 2.20
CA PRO A 275 -17.94 3.04 0.93
C PRO A 275 -17.00 4.26 0.76
N LEU A 276 -15.85 4.05 0.12
CA LEU A 276 -14.85 5.11 -0.06
C LEU A 276 -15.39 6.32 -0.86
N THR A 277 -16.43 6.13 -1.69
CA THR A 277 -17.08 7.22 -2.46
C THR A 277 -17.65 8.32 -1.56
N HIS A 278 -18.01 8.01 -0.31
CA HIS A 278 -18.62 8.96 0.63
C HIS A 278 -17.63 9.98 1.21
N ILE A 279 -16.32 9.81 0.99
CA ILE A 279 -15.33 10.74 1.53
C ILE A 279 -15.30 12.09 0.80
N ARG A 280 -15.78 12.13 -0.45
CA ARG A 280 -15.77 13.35 -1.26
C ARG A 280 -16.69 14.41 -0.63
N GLY A 281 -16.13 15.58 -0.34
CA GLY A 281 -16.87 16.71 0.23
C GLY A 281 -17.09 16.64 1.75
N ARG A 282 -16.48 15.67 2.45
CA ARG A 282 -16.48 15.59 3.92
C ARG A 282 -15.13 16.04 4.49
N SER A 283 -15.14 16.60 5.69
CA SER A 283 -13.95 16.72 6.54
C SER A 283 -14.15 15.83 7.75
N LEU A 284 -13.20 14.94 8.02
CA LEU A 284 -13.29 13.95 9.09
C LEU A 284 -12.57 14.50 10.32
N HIS A 285 -13.32 15.05 11.26
CA HIS A 285 -12.82 15.57 12.54
C HIS A 285 -13.17 14.60 13.69
N ASP A 286 -12.34 14.58 14.73
CA ASP A 286 -12.53 13.73 15.91
C ASP A 286 -12.76 12.24 15.57
N ALA A 287 -12.07 11.71 14.57
CA ALA A 287 -12.33 10.37 14.02
C ALA A 287 -11.08 9.50 13.90
N PHE A 288 -11.21 8.23 14.28
CA PHE A 288 -10.23 7.20 13.98
C PHE A 288 -10.62 6.53 12.66
N VAL A 289 -9.88 6.85 11.59
CA VAL A 289 -10.23 6.41 10.23
C VAL A 289 -9.41 5.17 9.88
N ILE A 290 -10.06 4.11 9.42
CA ILE A 290 -9.40 2.91 8.90
C ILE A 290 -9.73 2.80 7.43
N VAL A 291 -8.73 2.62 6.58
CA VAL A 291 -8.91 2.36 5.15
C VAL A 291 -8.34 0.99 4.88
N ASP A 292 -9.25 0.04 4.73
CA ASP A 292 -8.90 -1.36 4.51
C ASP A 292 -8.75 -1.68 3.02
N GLU A 293 -7.91 -2.67 2.72
CA GLU A 293 -7.58 -3.07 1.34
C GLU A 293 -7.03 -1.92 0.47
N ALA A 294 -6.19 -1.05 1.05
CA ALA A 294 -5.69 0.14 0.37
C ALA A 294 -4.80 -0.16 -0.85
N GLN A 295 -4.32 -1.40 -1.02
CA GLN A 295 -3.56 -1.84 -2.21
C GLN A 295 -4.34 -1.71 -3.51
N SER A 296 -5.67 -1.71 -3.43
CA SER A 296 -6.57 -1.66 -4.57
C SER A 296 -6.91 -0.22 -5.00
N LEU A 297 -6.44 0.77 -4.25
CA LEU A 297 -6.68 2.19 -4.49
C LEU A 297 -5.59 2.84 -5.33
N GLU A 298 -6.01 3.69 -6.26
CA GLU A 298 -5.11 4.57 -7.01
C GLU A 298 -4.56 5.70 -6.12
N ARG A 299 -3.37 6.22 -6.46
CA ARG A 299 -2.70 7.27 -5.69
C ARG A 299 -3.59 8.51 -5.50
N ASN A 300 -4.26 8.96 -6.57
CA ASN A 300 -5.12 10.15 -6.50
C ASN A 300 -6.32 9.97 -5.56
N VAL A 301 -6.82 8.73 -5.43
CA VAL A 301 -7.92 8.41 -4.50
C VAL A 301 -7.42 8.45 -3.06
N LEU A 302 -6.24 7.87 -2.79
CA LEU A 302 -5.59 7.95 -1.48
C LEU A 302 -5.31 9.40 -1.08
N LEU A 303 -4.75 10.21 -1.99
CA LEU A 303 -4.51 11.64 -1.73
C LEU A 303 -5.81 12.41 -1.45
N THR A 304 -6.85 12.14 -2.22
CA THR A 304 -8.17 12.74 -2.00
C THR A 304 -8.68 12.41 -0.60
N MET A 305 -8.54 11.16 -0.15
CA MET A 305 -8.94 10.74 1.19
C MET A 305 -8.08 11.39 2.28
N LEU A 306 -6.76 11.29 2.19
CA LEU A 306 -5.83 11.82 3.19
C LEU A 306 -6.00 13.34 3.38
N SER A 307 -6.32 14.07 2.30
CA SER A 307 -6.62 15.51 2.36
C SER A 307 -7.91 15.88 3.13
N ARG A 308 -8.75 14.90 3.49
CA ARG A 308 -9.98 15.11 4.27
C ARG A 308 -9.83 14.83 5.76
N ILE A 309 -8.66 14.34 6.19
CA ILE A 309 -8.39 14.12 7.61
C ILE A 309 -8.25 15.49 8.29
N GLY A 310 -9.19 15.77 9.19
CA GLY A 310 -9.30 17.01 9.94
C GLY A 310 -8.59 16.96 11.29
N GLN A 311 -8.81 17.99 12.10
CA GLN A 311 -8.29 18.08 13.46
C GLN A 311 -8.72 16.89 14.33
N ASN A 312 -7.82 16.49 15.23
CA ASN A 312 -8.02 15.40 16.19
C ASN A 312 -8.48 14.07 15.53
N SER A 313 -8.02 13.85 14.30
CA SER A 313 -8.27 12.62 13.55
C SER A 313 -6.96 11.98 13.15
N ARG A 314 -6.99 10.66 13.01
CA ARG A 314 -5.88 9.89 12.47
C ARG A 314 -6.38 8.85 11.50
N VAL A 315 -5.48 8.36 10.65
CA VAL A 315 -5.81 7.38 9.63
C VAL A 315 -4.87 6.18 9.66
N VAL A 316 -5.43 4.99 9.61
CA VAL A 316 -4.72 3.72 9.50
C VAL A 316 -5.02 3.10 8.13
N LEU A 317 -3.97 2.88 7.34
CA LEU A 317 -4.02 2.31 6.00
C LEU A 317 -3.56 0.85 6.07
N THR A 318 -4.47 -0.12 5.94
CA THR A 318 -4.11 -1.55 5.87
C THR A 318 -4.04 -2.00 4.43
N HIS A 319 -2.99 -2.75 4.07
CA HIS A 319 -2.79 -3.20 2.70
C HIS A 319 -1.98 -4.48 2.57
N ASP A 320 -2.16 -5.16 1.43
CA ASP A 320 -1.35 -6.28 0.99
C ASP A 320 -0.87 -6.04 -0.46
N VAL A 321 0.36 -5.56 -0.63
CA VAL A 321 0.93 -5.27 -1.97
C VAL A 321 1.09 -6.54 -2.82
N ALA A 322 1.09 -7.74 -2.24
CA ALA A 322 1.15 -8.98 -2.99
C ALA A 322 -0.23 -9.39 -3.56
N GLN A 323 -1.32 -9.06 -2.87
CA GLN A 323 -2.70 -9.36 -3.27
C GLN A 323 -3.31 -8.21 -4.10
N ARG A 324 -2.86 -8.06 -5.35
CA ARG A 324 -3.36 -6.99 -6.25
C ARG A 324 -4.42 -7.52 -7.20
N ASP A 325 -5.68 -7.38 -6.83
CA ASP A 325 -6.81 -7.79 -7.66
C ASP A 325 -7.04 -6.84 -8.86
N ASN A 326 -6.54 -5.60 -8.79
CA ASN A 326 -6.72 -4.59 -9.83
C ASN A 326 -5.50 -4.45 -10.75
N LEU A 327 -5.60 -5.01 -11.96
CA LEU A 327 -4.57 -4.94 -13.01
C LEU A 327 -4.36 -3.53 -13.61
N ARG A 328 -5.25 -2.57 -13.33
CA ARG A 328 -5.15 -1.17 -13.83
C ARG A 328 -4.19 -0.30 -13.01
N VAL A 329 -3.80 -0.73 -11.81
CA VAL A 329 -2.85 0.01 -10.96
C VAL A 329 -1.45 -0.55 -11.22
N GLY A 330 -0.53 0.29 -11.71
CA GLY A 330 0.87 -0.13 -11.91
C GLY A 330 1.52 -0.59 -10.60
N ARG A 331 2.48 -1.54 -10.63
CA ARG A 331 3.16 -2.12 -9.43
C ARG A 331 3.76 -1.13 -8.42
N TYR A 332 3.87 0.14 -8.79
CA TYR A 332 4.50 1.23 -8.03
C TYR A 332 3.61 2.48 -7.96
N ASP A 333 2.31 2.28 -8.21
CA ASP A 333 1.26 3.29 -8.08
C ASP A 333 0.33 2.91 -6.92
N GLY A 334 -0.43 3.85 -6.39
CA GLY A 334 -1.25 3.66 -5.20
C GLY A 334 -0.45 3.69 -3.89
N ILE A 335 -0.71 2.75 -2.98
CA ILE A 335 -0.20 2.80 -1.60
C ILE A 335 1.32 2.81 -1.49
N VAL A 336 2.04 2.08 -2.35
CA VAL A 336 3.52 2.04 -2.33
C VAL A 336 4.11 3.43 -2.58
N SER A 337 3.52 4.20 -3.51
CA SER A 337 3.96 5.57 -3.79
C SER A 337 3.71 6.53 -2.62
N VAL A 338 2.64 6.29 -1.86
CA VAL A 338 2.31 7.08 -0.67
C VAL A 338 3.31 6.78 0.45
N VAL A 339 3.62 5.49 0.67
CA VAL A 339 4.64 5.07 1.65
C VAL A 339 6.00 5.68 1.33
N GLU A 340 6.46 5.58 0.10
CA GLU A 340 7.76 6.14 -0.31
C GLU A 340 7.81 7.67 -0.21
N ALA A 341 6.70 8.36 -0.47
CA ALA A 341 6.64 9.81 -0.37
C ALA A 341 6.54 10.31 1.08
N LEU A 342 5.96 9.53 1.99
CA LEU A 342 5.69 9.96 3.36
C LEU A 342 6.67 9.43 4.41
N LYS A 343 7.49 8.42 4.11
CA LYS A 343 8.34 7.72 5.10
C LYS A 343 9.21 8.61 5.99
N ASP A 344 9.65 9.77 5.52
CA ASP A 344 10.53 10.68 6.27
C ASP A 344 9.77 11.76 7.07
N HIS A 345 8.43 11.73 7.07
CA HIS A 345 7.61 12.68 7.81
C HIS A 345 7.23 12.15 9.20
N GLU A 346 7.37 12.98 10.24
CA GLU A 346 7.05 12.65 11.64
C GLU A 346 5.60 12.18 11.86
N LEU A 347 4.66 12.71 11.06
CA LEU A 347 3.24 12.34 11.12
C LEU A 347 2.95 10.98 10.47
N PHE A 348 3.93 10.34 9.86
CA PHE A 348 3.76 9.10 9.11
C PHE A 348 4.61 7.97 9.66
N GLY A 349 3.98 6.83 9.92
CA GLY A 349 4.65 5.57 10.24
C GLY A 349 4.26 4.50 9.24
N HIS A 350 5.22 3.68 8.81
CA HIS A 350 4.93 2.48 8.01
C HIS A 350 5.57 1.27 8.64
N ILE A 351 4.88 0.13 8.60
CA ILE A 351 5.40 -1.17 9.01
C ILE A 351 4.81 -2.26 8.11
N THR A 352 5.63 -3.19 7.66
CA THR A 352 5.21 -4.37 6.91
C THR A 352 5.30 -5.62 7.78
N LEU A 353 4.15 -6.24 8.07
CA LEU A 353 4.06 -7.49 8.80
C LEU A 353 4.44 -8.65 7.88
N GLN A 354 5.50 -9.38 8.22
CA GLN A 354 6.01 -10.47 7.37
C GLN A 354 5.48 -11.84 7.78
N ARG A 355 5.24 -12.06 9.08
CA ARG A 355 4.87 -13.38 9.60
C ARG A 355 3.35 -13.56 9.63
N SER A 356 2.88 -14.49 8.81
CA SER A 356 1.48 -14.91 8.76
C SER A 356 1.14 -15.76 9.99
N GLU A 357 0.12 -15.37 10.75
CA GLU A 357 -0.42 -16.14 11.88
C GLU A 357 -1.51 -17.12 11.39
N ARG A 358 -1.32 -17.71 10.20
CA ARG A 358 -2.27 -18.63 9.59
C ARG A 358 -2.22 -19.98 10.29
N SER A 359 -3.35 -20.68 10.32
CA SER A 359 -3.39 -22.08 10.74
C SER A 359 -2.42 -22.92 9.87
N ARG A 360 -1.85 -24.00 10.43
CA ARG A 360 -1.00 -24.96 9.68
C ARG A 360 -1.64 -25.42 8.36
N ILE A 361 -2.98 -25.44 8.29
CA ILE A 361 -3.73 -25.82 7.09
C ILE A 361 -3.61 -24.73 6.01
N ALA A 362 -3.76 -23.45 6.36
CA ALA A 362 -3.69 -22.37 5.39
C ALA A 362 -2.26 -22.11 4.89
N GLU A 363 -1.25 -22.38 5.72
CA GLU A 363 0.16 -22.44 5.28
C GLU A 363 0.38 -23.56 4.26
N LEU A 364 -0.09 -24.77 4.55
CA LEU A 364 0.01 -25.92 3.64
C LEU A 364 -0.66 -25.65 2.29
N VAL A 365 -1.88 -25.09 2.30
CA VAL A 365 -2.62 -24.77 1.08
C VAL A 365 -1.87 -23.74 0.23
N THR A 366 -1.33 -22.69 0.84
CA THR A 366 -0.53 -21.68 0.13
C THR A 366 0.73 -22.31 -0.46
N GLN A 367 1.45 -23.13 0.31
CA GLN A 367 2.65 -23.82 -0.18
C GLN A 367 2.38 -24.80 -1.33
N VAL A 368 1.24 -25.48 -1.30
CA VAL A 368 0.89 -26.49 -2.31
C VAL A 368 0.29 -25.87 -3.57
N LEU A 369 -0.47 -24.77 -3.44
CA LEU A 369 -1.20 -24.16 -4.56
C LEU A 369 -0.48 -22.97 -5.22
N ASP A 370 0.36 -22.21 -4.49
CA ASP A 370 1.17 -21.11 -5.06
C ASP A 370 2.58 -21.54 -5.50
N ALA A 371 2.92 -22.82 -5.38
CA ALA A 371 4.14 -23.34 -5.98
C ALA A 371 4.02 -23.24 -7.51
N PRO A 372 4.97 -22.58 -8.22
CA PRO A 372 4.95 -22.55 -9.67
C PRO A 372 4.98 -23.99 -10.17
N SER A 373 3.92 -24.38 -10.89
CA SER A 373 3.86 -25.65 -11.59
C SER A 373 5.00 -25.65 -12.62
N LEU A 374 5.91 -26.62 -12.52
CA LEU A 374 7.05 -26.81 -13.41
C LEU A 374 6.64 -26.93 -14.88
#